data_AF-A0A329ZQ64-F1
#
_entry.id   AF-A0A329ZQ64-F1
#
_cell.length_a   1.000
_cell.length_b   1.000
_cell.length_c   1.000
_cell.angle_alpha   90.00
_cell.angle_beta   90.00
_cell.angle_gamma   90.00
#
_symmetry.space_group_name_H-M   'P 1'
#
loop_
_entity.id
_entity.type
_entity.pdbx_description
1 polymer ?
#
loop_
_entity_poly.entity_id
_entity_poly.type
_entity_poly.pdbx_seq_one_letter_code
_entity_poly.pdbx_strand_id
1 'polypeptide(L)'
;MKIIKLEERSFDIKGSMDTEEDYLTFKKLIREIQLQNGETIHFNILDAHEISPSIIGFLIKIHNQQKINIVMDIMSLKLGIYLRDVQLLGTFNVTLMNPEDY
;
A
#
# COMPACT_ATOMS: atom_id res chain seq x y z
N MET A 1 -4.38 -1.46 -12.58
CA MET A 1 -4.61 -0.66 -11.36
C MET A 1 -5.04 0.78 -11.69
N LYS A 2 -5.85 1.43 -10.83
CA LYS A 2 -6.15 2.86 -10.83
C LYS A 2 -5.77 3.43 -9.46
N ILE A 3 -4.97 4.50 -9.44
CA ILE A 3 -4.60 5.19 -8.20
C ILE A 3 -5.22 6.60 -8.22
N ILE A 4 -5.92 6.97 -7.14
CA ILE A 4 -6.52 8.29 -6.95
C ILE A 4 -5.80 8.93 -5.75
N LYS A 5 -5.14 10.06 -5.98
CA LYS A 5 -4.54 10.85 -4.90
C LYS A 5 -5.64 11.62 -4.19
N LEU A 6 -5.80 11.42 -2.88
CA LEU A 6 -6.74 12.17 -2.04
C LEU A 6 -6.08 13.43 -1.49
N GLU A 7 -4.92 13.26 -0.86
CA GLU A 7 -4.12 14.32 -0.25
C GLU A 7 -2.65 14.12 -0.60
N GLU A 8 -1.75 14.92 -0.01
CA GLU A 8 -0.32 14.91 -0.34
C GLU A 8 0.30 13.50 -0.27
N ARG A 9 -0.14 12.67 0.68
CA ARG A 9 0.41 11.33 0.99
C ARG A 9 -0.65 10.27 1.25
N SER A 10 -1.86 10.49 0.74
CA SER A 10 -2.99 9.57 0.90
C SER A 10 -3.51 9.17 -0.48
N PHE A 11 -3.66 7.85 -0.69
CA PHE A 11 -3.99 7.27 -2.00
C PHE A 11 -5.07 6.21 -1.88
N ASP A 12 -6.10 6.36 -2.70
CA ASP A 12 -7.04 5.29 -3.00
C ASP A 12 -6.51 4.44 -4.14
N ILE A 13 -6.42 3.14 -3.92
CA ILE A 13 -6.01 2.18 -4.92
C ILE A 13 -7.20 1.30 -5.27
N LYS A 14 -7.51 1.28 -6.57
CA LYS A 14 -8.53 0.43 -7.17
C LYS A 14 -7.95 -0.53 -8.22
N GLY A 15 -8.50 -1.73 -8.37
CA GLY A 15 -8.02 -2.85 -9.17
C GLY A 15 -6.83 -3.61 -8.57
N SER A 16 -6.52 -4.76 -9.18
CA SER A 16 -5.36 -5.58 -8.85
C SER A 16 -4.03 -4.82 -8.98
N MET A 17 -3.04 -5.25 -8.18
CA MET A 17 -1.68 -4.68 -8.13
C MET A 17 -0.61 -5.76 -8.39
N ASP A 18 -0.85 -6.66 -9.34
CA ASP A 18 -0.11 -7.91 -9.52
C ASP A 18 0.84 -7.92 -10.73
N THR A 19 0.72 -6.96 -11.65
CA THR A 19 1.54 -6.91 -12.87
C THR A 19 2.84 -6.09 -12.72
N GLU A 20 3.78 -6.27 -13.64
CA GLU A 20 5.00 -5.44 -13.72
C GLU A 20 4.68 -3.97 -13.99
N GLU A 21 3.68 -3.70 -14.83
CA GLU A 21 3.23 -2.34 -15.14
C GLU A 21 2.66 -1.65 -13.88
N ASP A 22 1.90 -2.38 -13.07
CA ASP A 22 1.39 -1.86 -11.80
C ASP A 22 2.53 -1.52 -10.85
N TYR A 23 3.56 -2.38 -10.76
CA TYR A 23 4.76 -2.10 -9.96
C TYR A 23 5.49 -0.83 -10.44
N LEU A 24 5.71 -0.67 -11.74
CA LEU A 24 6.39 0.50 -12.30
C LEU A 24 5.59 1.78 -12.02
N THR A 25 4.28 1.73 -12.19
CA THR A 25 3.35 2.83 -11.92
C THR A 25 3.37 3.21 -10.44
N PHE A 26 3.24 2.23 -9.55
CA PHE A 26 3.29 2.44 -8.12
C PHE A 26 4.61 3.05 -7.67
N LYS A 27 5.73 2.49 -8.14
CA LYS A 27 7.07 3.00 -7.82
C LYS A 27 7.30 4.43 -8.30
N LYS A 28 6.79 4.78 -9.49
CA LYS A 28 6.86 6.16 -10.01
C LYS A 28 6.11 7.12 -9.10
N LEU A 29 4.87 6.78 -8.74
CA LEU A 29 4.04 7.57 -7.82
C LEU A 29 4.75 7.83 -6.48
N ILE A 30 5.29 6.80 -5.85
CA ILE A 30 6.00 6.95 -4.57
C ILE A 30 7.23 7.85 -4.67
N ARG A 31 7.95 7.80 -5.80
CA ARG A 31 9.11 8.68 -6.03
C ARG A 31 8.73 10.15 -6.22
N GLU A 32 7.57 10.43 -6.80
CA GLU A 32 7.09 11.79 -7.05
C GLU A 32 6.67 12.51 -5.77
N ILE A 33 6.29 11.78 -4.72
CA ILE A 33 5.88 12.35 -3.42
C ILE A 33 7.08 12.89 -2.62
N GLN A 34 8.31 12.51 -2.98
CA GLN A 34 9.55 12.96 -2.32
C GLN A 34 9.54 12.76 -0.79
N LEU A 35 9.10 11.58 -0.34
CA LEU A 35 8.98 11.24 1.08
C LEU A 35 10.31 11.40 1.83
N GLN A 36 10.25 12.03 3.00
CA GLN A 36 11.35 12.24 3.93
C GLN A 36 11.30 11.25 5.11
N ASN A 37 12.40 11.15 5.84
CA ASN A 37 12.52 10.22 6.96
C ASN A 37 11.47 10.50 8.06
N GLY A 38 10.79 9.45 8.50
CA GLY A 38 9.76 9.52 9.55
C GLY A 38 8.37 9.92 9.05
N GLU A 39 8.23 10.25 7.76
CA GLU A 39 6.94 10.61 7.19
C GLU A 39 6.03 9.40 7.01
N THR A 40 4.73 9.65 7.03
CA THR A 40 3.70 8.62 6.87
C THR A 40 3.08 8.68 5.49
N ILE A 41 2.86 7.51 4.89
CA ILE A 41 2.06 7.33 3.69
C ILE A 41 0.86 6.44 4.00
N HIS A 42 -0.30 6.85 3.50
CA HIS A 42 -1.57 6.17 3.69
C HIS A 42 -2.05 5.58 2.36
N PHE A 43 -2.41 4.30 2.39
CA PHE A 43 -2.99 3.60 1.26
C PHE A 43 -4.35 3.03 1.64
N ASN A 44 -5.40 3.45 0.94
CA ASN A 44 -6.72 2.84 1.00
C ASN A 44 -6.84 1.86 -0.17
N ILE A 45 -6.77 0.58 0.10
CA ILE A 45 -6.87 -0.48 -0.91
C ILE A 45 -8.29 -1.00 -0.95
N LEU A 46 -9.06 -0.51 -1.92
CA LEU A 46 -10.51 -0.61 -1.91
C LEU A 46 -11.04 -1.90 -2.55
N ASP A 47 -10.31 -2.50 -3.49
CA ASP A 47 -10.79 -3.68 -4.25
C ASP A 47 -9.63 -4.57 -4.78
N ALA A 48 -8.40 -4.39 -4.28
CA ALA A 48 -7.29 -5.26 -4.66
C ALA A 48 -7.32 -6.57 -3.85
N HIS A 49 -7.39 -7.70 -4.54
CA HIS A 49 -7.33 -9.03 -3.92
C HIS A 49 -5.90 -9.51 -3.66
N GLU A 50 -4.95 -9.03 -4.46
CA GLU A 50 -3.57 -9.46 -4.47
C GLU A 50 -2.65 -8.26 -4.76
N ILE A 51 -1.46 -8.30 -4.16
CA ILE A 51 -0.38 -7.35 -4.40
C ILE A 51 0.86 -8.13 -4.81
N SER A 52 1.50 -7.70 -5.89
CA SER A 52 2.75 -8.27 -6.38
C SER A 52 3.82 -8.27 -5.27
N PRO A 53 4.58 -9.37 -5.09
CA PRO A 53 5.72 -9.40 -4.19
C PRO A 53 6.74 -8.27 -4.44
N SER A 54 6.86 -7.79 -5.68
CA SER A 54 7.73 -6.67 -6.03
C SER A 54 7.30 -5.34 -5.38
N ILE A 55 5.98 -5.09 -5.30
CA ILE A 55 5.43 -3.91 -4.63
C ILE A 55 5.65 -4.03 -3.12
N ILE A 56 5.36 -5.20 -2.56
CA ILE A 56 5.62 -5.48 -1.14
C ILE A 56 7.10 -5.28 -0.79
N GLY A 57 8.01 -5.86 -1.57
CA GLY A 57 9.45 -5.71 -1.37
C GLY A 57 9.92 -4.25 -1.46
N PHE A 58 9.30 -3.47 -2.35
CA PHE A 58 9.57 -2.03 -2.42
C PHE A 58 9.05 -1.27 -1.19
N LEU A 59 7.85 -1.58 -0.69
CA LEU A 59 7.30 -1.01 0.54
C LEU A 59 8.16 -1.35 1.76
N ILE A 60 8.60 -2.61 1.90
CA ILE A 60 9.54 -3.03 2.95
C ILE A 60 10.85 -2.23 2.86
N LYS A 61 11.37 -2.04 1.63
CA LYS A 61 12.61 -1.29 1.41
C LYS A 61 12.47 0.16 1.90
N ILE A 62 11.42 0.87 1.51
CA ILE A 62 11.23 2.28 1.93
C ILE A 62 10.95 2.37 3.44
N HIS A 63 10.16 1.47 4.01
CA HIS A 63 9.94 1.41 5.45
C HIS A 63 11.27 1.24 6.20
N ASN A 64 12.09 0.27 5.81
CA ASN A 64 13.31 -0.05 6.55
C ASN A 64 14.45 0.93 6.34
N GLN A 65 14.69 1.35 5.09
CA GLN A 65 15.84 2.18 4.72
C GLN A 65 15.55 3.67 4.87
N GLN A 66 14.35 4.11 4.54
CA GLN A 66 13.96 5.52 4.59
C GLN A 66 13.15 5.85 5.84
N LYS A 67 12.81 4.86 6.68
CA LYS A 67 12.02 5.04 7.91
C LYS A 67 10.66 5.68 7.63
N ILE A 68 10.07 5.33 6.49
CA ILE A 68 8.71 5.76 6.14
C ILE A 68 7.72 4.90 6.91
N ASN A 69 6.78 5.54 7.59
CA ASN A 69 5.66 4.85 8.21
C ASN A 69 4.63 4.55 7.14
N ILE A 70 4.20 3.30 7.06
CA ILE A 70 3.19 2.87 6.10
C ILE A 70 1.94 2.56 6.89
N VAL A 71 0.82 3.10 6.44
CA VAL A 71 -0.52 2.82 6.95
C VAL A 71 -1.33 2.30 5.77
N MET A 72 -2.01 1.17 5.96
CA MET A 72 -2.73 0.50 4.89
C MET A 72 -4.10 0.07 5.36
N ASP A 73 -5.11 0.73 4.84
CA ASP A 73 -6.50 0.39 5.09
C ASP A 73 -6.98 -0.47 3.93
N ILE A 74 -7.39 -1.71 4.19
CA ILE A 74 -7.71 -2.70 3.16
C ILE A 74 -9.16 -3.14 3.28
N MET A 75 -9.87 -3.28 2.16
CA MET A 75 -11.23 -3.84 2.15
C MET A 75 -11.24 -5.35 1.88
N SER A 76 -10.18 -5.89 1.27
CA SER A 76 -10.14 -7.32 0.94
C SER A 76 -9.60 -8.16 2.09
N LEU A 77 -10.45 -9.01 2.67
CA LEU A 77 -10.04 -10.01 3.67
C LEU A 77 -8.95 -10.94 3.15
N LYS A 78 -9.00 -11.32 1.86
CA LYS A 78 -7.98 -12.19 1.23
C LYS A 78 -6.60 -11.53 1.30
N LEU A 79 -6.51 -10.24 0.96
CA LEU A 79 -5.28 -9.47 1.05
C LEU A 79 -4.81 -9.34 2.51
N GLY A 80 -5.73 -9.13 3.44
CA GLY A 80 -5.41 -9.06 4.87
C GLY A 80 -4.82 -10.37 5.41
N ILE A 81 -5.39 -11.50 5.01
CA ILE A 81 -4.86 -12.83 5.32
C ILE A 81 -3.45 -13.00 4.72
N TYR A 82 -3.25 -12.62 3.46
CA TYR A 82 -1.94 -12.67 2.83
C TYR A 82 -0.89 -11.86 3.62
N LEU A 83 -1.19 -10.60 3.95
CA LEU A 83 -0.28 -9.73 4.72
C LEU A 83 -0.01 -10.26 6.12
N ARG A 84 -0.98 -10.94 6.75
CA ARG A 84 -0.78 -11.66 8.01
C ARG A 84 0.20 -12.81 7.85
N ASP A 85 0.01 -13.63 6.84
CA ASP A 85 0.79 -14.85 6.63
C ASP A 85 2.26 -14.52 6.29
N VAL A 86 2.50 -13.37 5.65
CA VAL A 86 3.86 -12.83 5.42
C VAL A 86 4.35 -11.90 6.54
N GLN A 87 3.64 -11.82 7.67
CA GLN A 87 4.01 -11.05 8.87
C GLN A 87 4.18 -9.53 8.66
N LEU A 88 3.39 -8.93 7.76
CA LEU A 88 3.46 -7.51 7.41
C LEU A 88 2.38 -6.63 8.06
N LEU A 89 1.39 -7.21 8.75
CA LEU A 89 0.33 -6.43 9.40
C LEU A 89 0.86 -5.35 10.35
N GLY A 90 1.84 -5.71 11.19
CA GLY A 90 2.47 -4.75 12.11
C GLY A 90 3.44 -3.79 11.43
N THR A 91 4.13 -4.24 10.39
CA THR A 91 5.08 -3.41 9.61
C THR A 91 4.37 -2.28 8.88
N PHE A 92 3.15 -2.51 8.38
CA PHE A 92 2.41 -1.56 7.56
C PHE A 92 1.17 -0.97 8.23
N ASN A 93 1.04 -1.10 9.56
CA ASN A 93 -0.12 -0.64 10.33
C ASN A 93 -1.45 -0.93 9.60
N VAL A 94 -1.68 -2.21 9.32
CA VAL A 94 -2.79 -2.63 8.44
C VAL A 94 -4.11 -2.65 9.20
N THR A 95 -5.13 -1.98 8.67
CA THR A 95 -6.51 -2.04 9.16
C THR A 95 -7.39 -2.72 8.13
N LEU A 96 -8.20 -3.71 8.55
CA LEU A 96 -9.27 -4.24 7.71
C LEU A 96 -10.49 -3.33 7.86
N MET A 97 -10.87 -2.63 6.80
CA MET A 97 -12.07 -1.78 6.75
C MET A 97 -13.31 -2.62 6.50
N ASN A 98 -14.45 -2.23 7.10
CA ASN A 98 -15.73 -2.74 6.64
C ASN A 98 -16.18 -1.94 5.41
N PRO A 99 -16.88 -2.57 4.44
CA PRO A 99 -17.45 -1.84 3.30
C PRO A 99 -18.43 -0.73 3.70
N GLU A 100 -18.98 -0.77 4.92
CA GLU A 100 -19.89 0.23 5.48
C GLU A 100 -19.17 1.48 6.01
N ASP A 101 -17.85 1.44 6.16
CA ASP A 101 -17.02 2.53 6.68
C ASP A 101 -16.62 3.56 5.59
N TYR A 102 -17.07 3.39 4.33
CA TYR A 102 -16.68 4.20 3.16
C TYR A 102 -17.85 4.77 2.36
#